data_AF-A0A233V5E7-F1
#
_entry.id   AF-A0A233V5E7-F1
#
_cell.length_a   1.000
_cell.length_b   1.000
_cell.length_c   1.000
_cell.angle_alpha   90.00
_cell.angle_beta   90.00
_cell.angle_gamma   90.00
#
_symmetry.space_group_name_H-M   'P 1'
#
loop_
_entity.id
_entity.type
_entity.pdbx_description
1 polymer ?
#
loop_
_entity_poly.entity_id
_entity_poly.type
_entity_poly.pdbx_seq_one_letter_code
_entity_poly.pdbx_strand_id
1 'polypeptide(L)'
;MKKIKYENESKLYDDINDYIKDKNFDILLISTPKVMKENFNDKLIKTNKNILISSRMLRKNDDDNVYIELINNDVYSVTVDGPSGSGKSTVCKLISDILNIEYLDTGSMYRSLAYFCLKENVNLGNEVEVMQVLNSLDITFESSKIKVNGEFLSNKIRTNDVSMAASKVSTYYSVREKLVEIQRQIASDKAIILDGRDAGTNILKNADYKFYLDASPEVRAKRRFDEQKDDSSYEKILKDIKLRDEQDKNRKYAPLRQAEDAVLINSDDLSIDEVVEKIIEIIRGRNVL
;
A
#
# COMPACT_ATOMS: atom_id res chain seq x y z
N MET A 1 17.29 4.08 -13.89
CA MET A 1 16.73 5.30 -14.52
C MET A 1 17.71 5.95 -15.49
N LYS A 2 17.26 6.40 -16.67
CA LYS A 2 18.02 7.10 -17.72
C LYS A 2 17.43 8.50 -17.92
N LYS A 3 18.28 9.52 -17.90
CA LYS A 3 17.92 10.90 -18.23
C LYS A 3 18.12 11.14 -19.73
N ILE A 4 17.12 11.73 -20.39
CA ILE A 4 17.14 12.13 -21.79
C ILE A 4 16.79 13.61 -21.86
N LYS A 5 17.62 14.42 -22.51
CA LYS A 5 17.38 15.85 -22.68
C LYS A 5 16.38 16.05 -23.81
N TYR A 6 15.33 16.83 -23.56
CA TYR A 6 14.38 17.26 -24.55
C TYR A 6 15.00 18.36 -25.42
N GLU A 7 15.29 18.04 -26.68
CA GLU A 7 15.73 19.03 -27.68
C GLU A 7 14.60 19.36 -28.65
N ASN A 8 13.93 18.33 -29.17
CA ASN A 8 12.73 18.41 -29.96
C ASN A 8 11.99 17.06 -29.92
N GLU A 9 10.74 17.06 -30.38
CA GLU A 9 9.85 15.91 -30.33
C GLU A 9 10.41 14.67 -31.06
N SER A 10 10.88 14.83 -32.31
CA SER A 10 11.39 13.71 -33.11
C SER A 10 12.60 13.05 -32.44
N LYS A 11 13.58 13.86 -32.02
CA LYS A 11 14.79 13.36 -31.39
C LYS A 11 14.51 12.69 -30.06
N LEU A 12 13.57 13.23 -29.27
CA LEU A 12 13.17 12.61 -28.01
C LEU A 12 12.72 11.17 -28.28
N TYR A 13 11.72 10.93 -29.13
CA TYR A 13 11.23 9.57 -29.35
C TYR A 13 12.27 8.63 -29.95
N ASP A 14 13.14 9.12 -30.83
CA ASP A 14 14.26 8.31 -31.35
C ASP A 14 15.20 7.88 -30.22
N ASP A 15 15.59 8.80 -29.33
CA ASP A 15 16.42 8.50 -28.15
C ASP A 15 15.74 7.49 -27.19
N ILE A 16 14.41 7.60 -27.00
CA ILE A 16 13.65 6.63 -26.21
C ILE A 16 13.68 5.25 -26.88
N ASN A 17 13.36 5.19 -28.17
CA ASN A 17 13.27 3.94 -28.94
C ASN A 17 14.63 3.22 -28.99
N ASP A 18 15.70 3.96 -29.23
CA ASP A 18 17.06 3.43 -29.24
C ASP A 18 17.48 2.92 -27.86
N TYR A 19 17.09 3.61 -26.80
CA TYR A 19 17.40 3.19 -25.44
C TYR A 19 16.72 1.87 -25.04
N ILE A 20 15.51 1.60 -25.54
CA ILE A 20 14.70 0.44 -25.14
C ILE A 20 14.83 -0.78 -26.06
N LYS A 21 15.30 -0.59 -27.31
CA LYS A 21 15.28 -1.59 -28.39
C LYS A 21 15.76 -2.99 -28.01
N ASP A 22 16.84 -3.07 -27.22
CA ASP A 22 17.50 -4.34 -26.88
C ASP A 22 17.36 -4.71 -25.39
N LYS A 23 16.40 -4.10 -24.68
CA LYS A 23 16.22 -4.29 -23.23
C LYS A 23 14.96 -5.06 -22.91
N ASN A 24 15.06 -5.95 -21.93
CA ASN A 24 13.90 -6.62 -21.38
C ASN A 24 13.28 -5.75 -20.26
N PHE A 25 11.97 -5.56 -20.35
CA PHE A 25 11.14 -4.85 -19.38
C PHE A 25 9.68 -5.22 -19.58
N ASP A 26 8.88 -5.05 -18.53
CA ASP A 26 7.43 -5.21 -18.57
C ASP A 26 6.72 -3.86 -18.66
N ILE A 27 7.29 -2.83 -18.05
CA ILE A 27 6.76 -1.47 -18.05
C ILE A 27 7.87 -0.46 -18.34
N LEU A 28 7.57 0.47 -19.24
CA LEU A 28 8.34 1.66 -19.51
C LEU A 28 7.71 2.83 -18.76
N LEU A 29 8.31 3.26 -17.65
CA LEU A 29 7.90 4.51 -17.01
C LEU A 29 8.65 5.69 -17.64
N ILE A 30 7.89 6.71 -17.99
CA ILE A 30 8.38 7.97 -18.54
C ILE A 30 7.92 9.10 -17.63
N SER A 31 8.87 9.78 -17.00
CA SER A 31 8.58 10.99 -16.22
C SER A 31 8.90 12.23 -17.04
N THR A 32 7.88 13.04 -17.32
CA THR A 32 7.95 14.23 -18.18
C THR A 32 7.58 15.50 -17.41
N PRO A 33 8.18 16.66 -17.72
CA PRO A 33 7.78 17.96 -17.19
C PRO A 33 6.29 18.18 -17.41
N LYS A 34 5.62 18.87 -16.48
CA LYS A 34 4.16 19.04 -16.55
C LYS A 34 3.73 19.68 -17.89
N VAL A 35 4.53 20.61 -18.38
CA VAL A 35 4.38 21.28 -19.69
C VAL A 35 4.56 20.35 -20.89
N MET A 36 5.36 19.28 -20.76
CA MET A 36 5.57 18.29 -21.82
C MET A 36 4.53 17.18 -21.81
N LYS A 37 3.98 16.85 -20.64
CA LYS A 37 3.02 15.75 -20.48
C LYS A 37 1.81 15.89 -21.40
N GLU A 38 1.32 17.11 -21.60
CA GLU A 38 0.15 17.38 -22.45
C GLU A 38 0.41 17.12 -23.94
N ASN A 39 1.67 17.20 -24.37
CA ASN A 39 2.09 17.03 -25.76
C ASN A 39 2.79 15.69 -26.02
N PHE A 40 2.99 14.86 -24.98
CA PHE A 40 3.69 13.59 -25.11
C PHE A 40 2.77 12.53 -25.73
N ASN A 41 3.21 11.95 -26.84
CA ASN A 41 2.48 10.98 -27.64
C ASN A 41 3.19 9.61 -27.54
N ASP A 42 2.71 8.78 -26.61
CA ASP A 42 3.21 7.43 -26.36
C ASP A 42 3.17 6.50 -27.60
N LYS A 43 2.28 6.76 -28.56
CA LYS A 43 2.18 5.97 -29.81
C LYS A 43 3.44 6.02 -30.67
N LEU A 44 4.32 7.01 -30.45
CA LEU A 44 5.59 7.14 -31.16
C LEU A 44 6.70 6.26 -30.55
N ILE A 45 6.40 5.58 -29.43
CA ILE A 45 7.30 4.62 -28.78
C ILE A 45 7.06 3.23 -29.34
N LYS A 46 8.11 2.64 -29.92
CA LYS A 46 8.12 1.37 -30.62
C LYS A 46 8.30 0.21 -29.65
N THR A 47 7.33 0.02 -28.74
CA THR A 47 7.29 -1.12 -27.82
C THR A 47 5.88 -1.72 -27.73
N ASN A 48 5.80 -3.02 -27.49
CA ASN A 48 4.56 -3.73 -27.16
C ASN A 48 4.33 -3.86 -25.65
N LYS A 49 5.20 -3.25 -24.84
CA LYS A 49 5.15 -3.25 -23.38
C LYS A 49 4.27 -2.10 -22.86
N ASN A 50 3.86 -2.19 -21.59
CA ASN A 50 3.06 -1.15 -20.97
C ASN A 50 3.87 0.15 -20.82
N ILE A 51 3.25 1.29 -21.10
CA ILE A 51 3.87 2.61 -20.95
C ILE A 51 3.10 3.37 -19.87
N LEU A 52 3.81 3.93 -18.89
CA LEU A 52 3.24 4.79 -17.85
C LEU A 52 3.89 6.18 -17.93
N ILE A 53 3.07 7.23 -18.03
CA ILE A 53 3.55 8.62 -18.11
C ILE A 53 3.19 9.38 -16.82
N SER A 54 4.22 9.85 -16.11
CA SER A 54 4.08 10.63 -14.88
C SER A 54 4.72 12.01 -15.02
N SER A 55 4.29 12.96 -14.21
CA SER A 55 4.98 14.25 -14.05
C SER A 55 5.57 14.43 -12.65
N ARG A 56 5.47 13.41 -11.78
CA ARG A 56 5.78 13.53 -10.35
C ARG A 56 7.28 13.48 -10.01
N MET A 57 8.13 12.83 -10.82
CA MET A 57 9.54 12.55 -10.43
C MET A 57 10.57 13.61 -10.84
N LEU A 58 10.20 14.87 -10.99
CA LEU A 58 11.11 15.88 -11.53
C LEU A 58 11.65 16.81 -10.45
N ARG A 59 12.98 16.87 -10.37
CA ARG A 59 13.71 17.81 -9.51
C ARG A 59 13.40 19.25 -9.97
N LYS A 60 13.41 20.20 -9.02
CA LYS A 60 13.29 21.64 -9.33
C LYS A 60 14.34 22.04 -10.38
N ASN A 61 13.92 22.79 -11.40
CA ASN A 61 14.73 23.27 -12.55
C ASN A 61 15.20 22.19 -13.53
N ASP A 62 14.40 21.15 -13.75
CA ASP A 62 14.72 20.07 -14.68
C ASP A 62 13.69 19.90 -15.81
N ASP A 63 13.07 21.01 -16.18
CA ASP A 63 11.95 21.08 -17.13
C ASP A 63 12.34 20.76 -18.57
N ASP A 64 13.63 20.55 -18.85
CA ASP A 64 14.14 20.18 -20.18
C ASP A 64 14.47 18.69 -20.29
N ASN A 65 14.07 17.86 -19.32
CA ASN A 65 14.49 16.46 -19.29
C ASN A 65 13.34 15.48 -19.07
N VAL A 66 13.41 14.37 -19.81
CA VAL A 66 12.54 13.22 -19.66
C VAL A 66 13.36 12.10 -19.00
N TYR A 67 12.74 11.43 -18.03
CA TYR A 67 13.35 10.32 -17.32
C TYR A 67 12.69 9.01 -17.71
N ILE A 68 13.51 8.04 -18.07
CA ILE A 68 13.09 6.72 -18.49
C ILE A 68 13.51 5.68 -17.47
N GLU A 69 12.58 4.79 -17.16
CA GLU A 69 12.81 3.65 -16.32
C GLU A 69 12.19 2.39 -16.91
N LEU A 70 12.96 1.31 -16.81
CA LEU A 70 12.60 -0.01 -17.29
C LEU A 70 12.30 -0.85 -16.07
N ILE A 71 11.04 -1.21 -15.91
CA ILE A 71 10.56 -1.98 -14.78
C ILE A 71 10.32 -3.40 -15.28
N ASN A 72 11.01 -4.36 -14.67
CA ASN A 72 10.65 -5.77 -14.76
C ASN A 72 9.67 -6.07 -13.63
N ASN A 73 8.60 -6.80 -13.94
CA ASN A 73 7.73 -7.42 -12.94
C ASN A 73 8.42 -8.68 -12.40
N ASP A 74 9.59 -8.50 -11.79
CA ASP A 74 10.17 -9.53 -10.95
C ASP A 74 9.19 -9.81 -9.80
N VAL A 75 9.12 -11.04 -9.31
CA VAL A 75 8.36 -11.32 -8.09
C VAL A 75 9.10 -10.64 -6.94
N TYR A 76 8.60 -9.49 -6.49
CA TYR A 76 9.11 -8.77 -5.33
C TYR A 76 7.96 -8.35 -4.41
N SER A 77 8.28 -8.15 -3.15
CA SER A 77 7.31 -7.81 -2.12
C SER A 77 7.68 -6.50 -1.42
N VAL A 78 6.67 -5.66 -1.26
CA VAL A 78 6.75 -4.40 -0.51
C VAL A 78 5.83 -4.50 0.69
N THR A 79 6.30 -4.13 1.87
CA THR A 79 5.45 -4.00 3.05
C THR A 79 5.42 -2.56 3.51
N VAL A 80 4.24 -2.03 3.79
CA VAL A 80 4.07 -0.72 4.42
C VAL A 80 3.28 -0.92 5.70
N ASP A 81 3.99 -0.83 6.82
CA ASP A 81 3.43 -0.93 8.17
C ASP A 81 3.25 0.45 8.80
N GLY A 82 2.40 0.55 9.82
CA GLY A 82 2.24 1.78 10.60
C GLY A 82 0.86 1.92 11.25
N PRO A 83 0.66 2.94 12.10
CA PRO A 83 -0.58 3.12 12.85
C PRO A 83 -1.79 3.47 11.99
N SER A 84 -3.00 3.40 12.56
CA SER A 84 -4.24 3.77 11.85
C SER A 84 -4.21 5.25 11.47
N GLY A 85 -4.62 5.59 10.25
CA GLY A 85 -4.73 6.98 9.81
C GLY A 85 -3.43 7.62 9.31
N SER A 86 -2.32 6.89 9.21
CA SER A 86 -1.07 7.42 8.63
C SER A 86 -1.08 7.54 7.10
N GLY A 87 -2.18 7.21 6.42
CA GLY A 87 -2.31 7.32 4.96
C GLY A 87 -1.87 6.08 4.16
N LYS A 88 -1.47 4.99 4.83
CA LYS A 88 -0.94 3.76 4.20
C LYS A 88 -1.80 3.23 3.07
N SER A 89 -3.09 2.99 3.29
CA SER A 89 -3.96 2.39 2.27
C SER A 89 -4.03 3.23 1.00
N THR A 90 -3.96 4.56 1.11
CA THR A 90 -3.95 5.46 -0.06
C THR A 90 -2.60 5.42 -0.75
N VAL A 91 -1.51 5.53 0.02
CA VAL A 91 -0.13 5.47 -0.48
C VAL A 91 0.15 4.13 -1.18
N CYS A 92 -0.24 3.01 -0.58
CA CYS A 92 -0.02 1.67 -1.11
C CYS A 92 -0.78 1.43 -2.42
N LYS A 93 -2.03 1.93 -2.53
CA LYS A 93 -2.79 1.85 -3.78
C LYS A 93 -2.14 2.67 -4.90
N LEU A 94 -1.71 3.88 -4.59
CA LEU A 94 -1.02 4.70 -5.59
C LEU A 94 0.29 4.05 -6.03
N ILE A 95 1.04 3.47 -5.10
CA ILE A 95 2.28 2.73 -5.41
C ILE A 95 1.97 1.47 -6.22
N SER A 96 0.93 0.70 -5.86
CA SER A 96 0.54 -0.49 -6.61
C SER A 96 0.17 -0.15 -8.04
N ASP A 97 -0.55 0.95 -8.25
CA ASP A 97 -0.94 1.42 -9.58
C ASP A 97 0.30 1.90 -10.39
N ILE A 98 1.22 2.63 -9.74
CA ILE A 98 2.45 3.14 -10.38
C ILE A 98 3.41 2.01 -10.77
N LEU A 99 3.54 1.00 -9.92
CA LEU A 99 4.42 -0.14 -10.14
C LEU A 99 3.73 -1.30 -10.85
N ASN A 100 2.40 -1.22 -11.05
CA ASN A 100 1.57 -2.29 -11.59
C ASN A 100 1.79 -3.64 -10.88
N ILE A 101 1.73 -3.59 -9.55
CA ILE A 101 1.82 -4.75 -8.66
C ILE A 101 0.52 -4.95 -7.90
N GLU A 102 0.30 -6.12 -7.34
CA GLU A 102 -0.91 -6.41 -6.58
C GLU A 102 -0.93 -5.63 -5.26
N TYR A 103 -2.12 -5.22 -4.82
CA TYR A 103 -2.32 -4.58 -3.52
C TYR A 103 -3.10 -5.48 -2.57
N LEU A 104 -2.56 -5.69 -1.37
CA LEU A 104 -3.23 -6.43 -0.30
C LEU A 104 -3.41 -5.57 0.96
N ASP A 105 -4.65 -5.15 1.21
CA ASP A 105 -5.10 -4.60 2.51
C ASP A 105 -5.27 -5.75 3.51
N THR A 106 -4.22 -6.06 4.28
CA THR A 106 -4.27 -7.14 5.27
C THR A 106 -5.33 -6.89 6.34
N GLY A 107 -5.57 -5.61 6.68
CA GLY A 107 -6.61 -5.19 7.61
C GLY A 107 -8.02 -5.54 7.13
N SER A 108 -8.24 -5.59 5.81
CA SER A 108 -9.56 -5.97 5.26
C SER A 108 -9.95 -7.39 5.64
N MET A 109 -9.01 -8.32 5.75
CA MET A 109 -9.28 -9.71 6.14
C MET A 109 -9.77 -9.81 7.59
N TYR A 110 -9.10 -9.12 8.51
CA TYR A 110 -9.53 -9.05 9.92
C TYR A 110 -10.90 -8.37 10.06
N ARG A 111 -11.16 -7.32 9.26
CA ARG A 111 -12.46 -6.64 9.25
C ARG A 111 -13.56 -7.51 8.63
N SER A 112 -13.25 -8.33 7.63
CA SER A 112 -14.18 -9.31 7.09
C SER A 112 -14.56 -10.36 8.14
N LEU A 113 -13.58 -10.94 8.85
CA LEU A 113 -13.86 -11.87 9.95
C LEU A 113 -14.75 -11.21 11.01
N ALA A 114 -14.38 -10.00 11.44
CA ALA A 114 -15.14 -9.25 12.43
C ALA A 114 -16.57 -8.95 11.96
N TYR A 115 -16.76 -8.61 10.69
CA TYR A 115 -18.08 -8.39 10.11
C TYR A 115 -18.96 -9.65 10.20
N PHE A 116 -18.44 -10.83 9.86
CA PHE A 116 -19.20 -12.08 9.98
C PHE A 116 -19.47 -12.46 11.43
N CYS A 117 -18.49 -12.28 12.34
CA CYS A 117 -18.72 -12.50 13.78
C CYS A 117 -19.86 -11.62 14.32
N LEU A 118 -19.88 -10.33 13.93
CA LEU A 118 -20.97 -9.42 14.32
C LEU A 118 -22.31 -9.81 13.70
N LYS A 119 -22.31 -10.17 12.40
CA LYS A 119 -23.52 -10.61 11.69
C LYS A 119 -24.15 -11.87 12.31
N GLU A 120 -23.32 -12.75 12.84
CA GLU A 120 -23.73 -14.01 13.48
C GLU A 120 -23.92 -13.88 15.00
N ASN A 121 -23.78 -12.68 15.56
CA ASN A 121 -23.86 -12.40 17.01
C ASN A 121 -22.90 -13.25 17.86
N VAL A 122 -21.72 -13.55 17.33
CA VAL A 122 -20.68 -14.33 18.02
C VAL A 122 -20.07 -13.55 19.17
N ASN A 123 -19.80 -14.25 20.28
CA ASN A 123 -19.07 -13.65 21.40
C ASN A 123 -17.60 -13.44 21.01
N LEU A 124 -17.23 -12.19 20.70
CA LEU A 124 -15.85 -11.81 20.35
C LEU A 124 -14.82 -12.06 21.45
N GLY A 125 -15.25 -12.35 22.69
CA GLY A 125 -14.39 -12.76 23.80
C GLY A 125 -14.10 -14.26 23.84
N ASN A 126 -14.76 -15.06 22.99
CA ASN A 126 -14.57 -16.50 22.89
C ASN A 126 -13.76 -16.84 21.61
N GLU A 127 -12.47 -17.15 21.79
CA GLU A 127 -11.56 -17.51 20.70
C GLU A 127 -12.09 -18.68 19.86
N VAL A 128 -12.73 -19.67 20.49
CA VAL A 128 -13.23 -20.87 19.80
C VAL A 128 -14.37 -20.51 18.85
N GLU A 129 -15.32 -19.69 19.28
CA GLU A 129 -16.43 -19.25 18.41
C GLU A 129 -15.92 -18.39 17.25
N VAL A 130 -14.98 -17.47 17.51
CA VAL A 130 -14.37 -16.65 16.45
C VAL A 130 -13.64 -17.52 15.43
N MET A 131 -12.93 -18.56 15.89
CA MET A 131 -12.26 -19.52 15.00
C MET A 131 -13.24 -20.38 14.20
N GLN A 132 -14.40 -20.73 14.75
CA GLN A 132 -15.45 -21.44 14.00
C GLN A 132 -15.95 -20.60 12.82
N VAL A 133 -16.18 -19.30 13.03
CA VAL A 133 -16.49 -18.37 11.92
C VAL A 133 -15.34 -18.34 10.93
N LEU A 134 -14.11 -18.12 11.36
CA LEU A 134 -12.96 -18.06 10.44
C LEU A 134 -12.77 -19.36 9.64
N ASN A 135 -13.17 -20.51 10.20
CA ASN A 135 -13.11 -21.80 9.53
C ASN A 135 -14.23 -22.04 8.52
N SER A 136 -15.36 -21.33 8.63
CA SER A 136 -16.46 -21.43 7.67
C SER A 136 -16.33 -20.46 6.48
N LEU A 137 -15.47 -19.43 6.59
CA LEU A 137 -15.29 -18.43 5.53
C LEU A 137 -14.44 -18.96 4.37
N ASP A 138 -14.95 -18.80 3.15
CA ASP A 138 -14.17 -18.90 1.92
C ASP A 138 -13.54 -17.53 1.61
N ILE A 139 -12.23 -17.41 1.83
CA ILE A 139 -11.48 -16.16 1.62
C ILE A 139 -10.62 -16.30 0.38
N THR A 140 -10.96 -15.53 -0.65
CA THR A 140 -10.23 -15.50 -1.93
C THR A 140 -9.71 -14.11 -2.23
N PHE A 141 -8.70 -14.03 -3.10
CA PHE A 141 -8.08 -12.78 -3.54
C PHE A 141 -8.23 -12.66 -5.05
N GLU A 142 -8.91 -11.60 -5.48
CA GLU A 142 -9.23 -11.35 -6.89
C GLU A 142 -9.18 -9.84 -7.15
N SER A 143 -8.48 -9.43 -8.22
CA SER A 143 -8.39 -8.02 -8.63
C SER A 143 -7.91 -7.08 -7.49
N SER A 144 -6.80 -7.44 -6.84
CA SER A 144 -6.24 -6.72 -5.68
C SER A 144 -7.22 -6.49 -4.52
N LYS A 145 -8.20 -7.38 -4.35
CA LYS A 145 -9.24 -7.27 -3.31
C LYS A 145 -9.55 -8.62 -2.70
N ILE A 146 -9.88 -8.58 -1.40
CA ILE A 146 -10.37 -9.74 -0.68
C ILE A 146 -11.86 -9.93 -0.94
N LYS A 147 -12.22 -11.15 -1.28
CA LYS A 147 -13.58 -11.63 -1.49
C LYS A 147 -13.86 -12.68 -0.42
N VAL A 148 -15.01 -12.59 0.23
CA VAL A 148 -15.40 -13.54 1.28
C VAL A 148 -16.75 -14.12 0.96
N ASN A 149 -16.85 -15.45 0.91
CA ASN A 149 -18.04 -16.19 0.49
C ASN A 149 -18.57 -15.69 -0.87
N GLY A 150 -17.66 -15.43 -1.81
CA GLY A 150 -18.00 -14.91 -3.13
C GLY A 150 -18.38 -13.42 -3.21
N GLU A 151 -18.30 -12.64 -2.12
CA GLU A 151 -18.69 -11.22 -2.12
C GLU A 151 -17.52 -10.26 -1.79
N PHE A 152 -17.43 -9.14 -2.52
CA PHE A 152 -16.59 -7.99 -2.13
C PHE A 152 -17.30 -7.11 -1.10
N LEU A 153 -16.97 -7.27 0.17
CA LEU A 153 -17.66 -6.57 1.26
C LEU A 153 -17.49 -5.03 1.24
N SER A 154 -16.42 -4.52 0.63
CA SER A 154 -16.18 -3.09 0.35
C SER A 154 -16.52 -2.16 1.54
N ASN A 155 -17.65 -1.45 1.50
CA ASN A 155 -18.04 -0.47 2.52
C ASN A 155 -18.60 -1.12 3.81
N LYS A 156 -19.10 -2.36 3.74
CA LYS A 156 -19.66 -3.08 4.90
C LYS A 156 -18.63 -3.28 6.01
N ILE A 157 -17.35 -3.41 5.63
CA ILE A 157 -16.23 -3.64 6.55
C ILE A 157 -15.52 -2.35 6.99
N ARG A 158 -16.04 -1.17 6.63
CA ARG A 158 -15.42 0.13 6.98
C ARG A 158 -16.11 0.86 8.13
N THR A 159 -17.12 0.26 8.75
CA THR A 159 -17.81 0.87 9.88
C THR A 159 -16.93 0.87 11.14
N ASN A 160 -17.25 1.77 12.09
CA ASN A 160 -16.53 1.84 13.37
C ASN A 160 -16.68 0.55 14.18
N ASP A 161 -17.88 -0.04 14.23
CA ASP A 161 -18.13 -1.29 14.97
C ASP A 161 -17.30 -2.45 14.43
N VAL A 162 -17.24 -2.62 13.11
CA VAL A 162 -16.39 -3.64 12.48
C VAL A 162 -14.91 -3.36 12.77
N SER A 163 -14.49 -2.09 12.78
CA SER A 163 -13.11 -1.72 13.09
C SER A 163 -12.72 -2.05 14.53
N MET A 164 -13.62 -1.83 15.50
CA MET A 164 -13.42 -2.18 16.90
C MET A 164 -13.40 -3.71 17.10
N ALA A 165 -14.34 -4.41 16.47
CA ALA A 165 -14.40 -5.86 16.51
C ALA A 165 -13.15 -6.51 15.88
N ALA A 166 -12.66 -5.96 14.76
CA ALA A 166 -11.41 -6.39 14.12
C ALA A 166 -10.20 -6.25 15.06
N SER A 167 -10.13 -5.16 15.84
CA SER A 167 -9.08 -5.00 16.86
C SER A 167 -9.11 -6.16 17.86
N LYS A 168 -10.30 -6.47 18.40
CA LYS A 168 -10.49 -7.56 19.38
C LYS A 168 -10.09 -8.92 18.82
N VAL A 169 -10.66 -9.34 17.68
CA VAL A 169 -10.38 -10.68 17.12
C VAL A 169 -8.91 -10.83 16.67
N SER A 170 -8.25 -9.73 16.29
CA SER A 170 -6.84 -9.74 15.90
C SER A 170 -5.86 -10.00 17.05
N THR A 171 -6.34 -10.04 18.30
CA THR A 171 -5.52 -10.35 19.49
C THR A 171 -5.29 -11.85 19.67
N TYR A 172 -6.14 -12.70 19.09
CA TYR A 172 -6.03 -14.16 19.18
C TYR A 172 -4.92 -14.69 18.28
N TYR A 173 -4.03 -15.50 18.84
CA TYR A 173 -2.92 -16.11 18.09
C TYR A 173 -3.45 -16.98 16.94
N SER A 174 -4.43 -17.84 17.23
CA SER A 174 -5.01 -18.77 16.24
C SER A 174 -5.62 -18.06 15.03
N VAL A 175 -6.32 -16.94 15.25
CA VAL A 175 -6.87 -16.08 14.20
C VAL A 175 -5.74 -15.53 13.33
N ARG A 176 -4.69 -15.01 13.97
CA ARG A 176 -3.54 -14.44 13.25
C ARG A 176 -2.80 -15.50 12.45
N GLU A 177 -2.50 -16.63 13.05
CA GLU A 177 -1.78 -17.72 12.41
C GLU A 177 -2.42 -18.13 11.09
N LYS A 178 -3.75 -18.36 11.11
CA LYS A 178 -4.50 -18.72 9.92
C LYS A 178 -4.58 -17.60 8.87
N LEU A 179 -4.83 -16.35 9.29
CA LEU A 179 -4.90 -15.23 8.33
C LEU A 179 -3.54 -14.90 7.71
N VAL A 180 -2.46 -15.04 8.48
CA VAL A 180 -1.08 -14.85 8.00
C VAL A 180 -0.71 -15.93 6.98
N GLU A 181 -1.14 -17.18 7.18
CA GLU A 181 -0.96 -18.25 6.20
C GLU A 181 -1.59 -17.89 4.85
N ILE A 182 -2.85 -17.45 4.87
CA ILE A 182 -3.56 -17.03 3.65
C ILE A 182 -2.86 -15.83 2.99
N GLN A 183 -2.42 -14.84 3.77
CA GLN A 183 -1.69 -13.66 3.26
C GLN A 183 -0.38 -14.05 2.56
N ARG A 184 0.38 -15.00 3.13
CA ARG A 184 1.60 -15.52 2.52
C ARG A 184 1.33 -16.29 1.24
N GLN A 185 0.27 -17.11 1.21
CA GLN A 185 -0.14 -17.82 0.00
C GLN A 185 -0.49 -16.84 -1.12
N ILE A 186 -1.26 -15.79 -0.82
CA ILE A 186 -1.60 -14.72 -1.79
C ILE A 186 -0.33 -14.05 -2.35
N ALA A 187 0.66 -13.78 -1.51
CA ALA A 187 1.88 -13.06 -1.88
C ALA A 187 2.95 -13.92 -2.60
N SER A 188 2.87 -15.25 -2.50
CA SER A 188 3.99 -16.16 -2.81
C SER A 188 4.50 -16.13 -4.26
N ASP A 189 3.65 -15.79 -5.22
CA ASP A 189 3.91 -15.86 -6.66
C ASP A 189 3.63 -14.52 -7.38
N LYS A 190 3.53 -13.42 -6.63
CA LYS A 190 3.10 -12.12 -7.16
C LYS A 190 4.07 -11.02 -6.76
N ALA A 191 4.31 -10.08 -7.67
CA ALA A 191 4.77 -8.77 -7.28
C ALA A 191 3.64 -8.08 -6.50
N ILE A 192 3.88 -7.71 -5.23
CA ILE A 192 2.79 -7.33 -4.31
C ILE A 192 3.21 -6.31 -3.26
N ILE A 193 2.31 -5.41 -2.90
CA ILE A 193 2.42 -4.50 -1.76
C ILE A 193 1.38 -4.82 -0.69
N LEU A 194 1.85 -5.04 0.55
CA LEU A 194 1.02 -5.31 1.72
C LEU A 194 0.88 -4.05 2.58
N ASP A 195 -0.36 -3.60 2.78
CA ASP A 195 -0.73 -2.58 3.76
C ASP A 195 -1.11 -3.27 5.08
N GLY A 196 -0.35 -3.00 6.14
CA GLY A 196 -0.46 -3.73 7.40
C GLY A 196 0.03 -3.01 8.64
N ARG A 197 0.18 -3.79 9.71
CA ARG A 197 0.75 -3.36 11.00
C ARG A 197 1.98 -4.18 11.39
N ASP A 198 2.04 -5.41 10.91
CA ASP A 198 3.08 -6.40 11.13
C ASP A 198 3.46 -7.14 9.83
N ALA A 199 3.23 -6.52 8.67
CA ALA A 199 3.52 -7.11 7.38
C ALA A 199 5.01 -7.41 7.22
N GLY A 200 5.89 -6.46 7.50
CA GLY A 200 7.34 -6.62 7.41
C GLY A 200 7.96 -7.35 8.61
N THR A 201 7.27 -7.44 9.75
CA THR A 201 7.80 -8.08 10.98
C THR A 201 7.31 -9.50 11.19
N ASN A 202 6.17 -9.88 10.58
CA ASN A 202 5.52 -11.16 10.83
C ASN A 202 5.04 -11.86 9.56
N ILE A 203 4.42 -11.15 8.61
CA ILE A 203 3.84 -11.76 7.39
C ILE A 203 4.95 -12.10 6.38
N LEU A 204 5.58 -11.08 5.80
CA LEU A 204 6.67 -11.14 4.83
C LEU A 204 7.97 -10.63 5.46
N LYS A 205 8.52 -11.44 6.37
CA LYS A 205 9.77 -11.11 7.10
C LYS A 205 10.98 -10.90 6.20
N ASN A 206 10.93 -11.44 4.98
CA ASN A 206 12.00 -11.32 3.99
C ASN A 206 11.56 -10.46 2.81
N ALA A 207 10.61 -9.54 3.00
CA ALA A 207 10.17 -8.65 1.95
C ALA A 207 11.34 -7.82 1.40
N ASP A 208 11.36 -7.61 0.08
CA ASP A 208 12.42 -6.90 -0.63
C ASP A 208 12.50 -5.43 -0.20
N TYR A 209 11.35 -4.84 0.09
CA TYR A 209 11.25 -3.47 0.60
C TYR A 209 10.29 -3.40 1.79
N LYS A 210 10.75 -2.77 2.86
CA LYS A 210 9.95 -2.56 4.06
C LYS A 210 9.93 -1.08 4.42
N PHE A 211 8.74 -0.55 4.60
CA PHE A 211 8.49 0.82 5.00
C PHE A 211 7.65 0.83 6.26
N TYR A 212 7.91 1.80 7.13
CA TYR A 212 7.07 2.12 8.27
C TYR A 212 6.58 3.56 8.13
N LEU A 213 5.31 3.72 7.77
CA LEU A 213 4.69 5.02 7.55
C LEU A 213 3.98 5.50 8.81
N ASP A 214 4.51 6.56 9.40
CA ASP A 214 4.03 7.14 10.65
C ASP A 214 3.57 8.59 10.50
N ALA A 215 2.78 9.03 11.47
CA ALA A 215 2.40 10.42 11.71
C ALA A 215 1.97 10.56 13.18
N SER A 216 2.11 11.74 13.74
CA SER A 216 1.58 12.10 15.06
C SER A 216 0.08 11.76 15.19
N PRO A 217 -0.38 11.30 16.37
CA PRO A 217 -1.80 11.05 16.64
C PRO A 217 -2.69 12.24 16.28
N GLU A 218 -2.21 13.46 16.51
CA GLU A 218 -2.90 14.72 16.25
C GLU A 218 -3.11 14.94 14.75
N VAL A 219 -2.08 14.73 13.92
CA VAL A 219 -2.21 14.82 12.44
C VAL A 219 -3.16 13.74 11.93
N ARG A 220 -3.07 12.51 12.43
CA ARG A 220 -3.95 11.40 12.01
C ARG A 220 -5.40 11.63 12.43
N ALA A 221 -5.63 12.19 13.61
CA ALA A 221 -6.96 12.58 14.08
C ALA A 221 -7.54 13.69 13.22
N LYS A 222 -6.76 14.71 12.90
CA LYS A 222 -7.17 15.81 12.02
C LYS A 222 -7.55 15.30 10.63
N ARG A 223 -6.69 14.50 9.98
CA ARG A 223 -6.98 13.89 8.67
C ARG A 223 -8.29 13.11 8.69
N ARG A 224 -8.51 12.30 9.72
CA ARG A 224 -9.74 11.51 9.87
C ARG A 224 -10.97 12.38 10.12
N PHE A 225 -10.84 13.45 10.90
CA PHE A 225 -11.91 14.42 11.13
C PHE A 225 -12.30 15.12 9.82
N ASP A 226 -11.31 15.54 9.03
CA ASP A 226 -11.52 16.22 7.74
C ASP A 226 -12.14 15.28 6.67
N GLU A 227 -11.89 13.97 6.74
CA GLU A 227 -12.44 12.94 5.84
C GLU A 227 -13.86 12.46 6.23
N GLN A 228 -14.28 12.69 7.48
CA GLN A 228 -15.54 12.16 8.00
C GLN A 228 -16.76 12.95 7.48
N LYS A 229 -17.89 12.23 7.36
CA LYS A 229 -19.23 12.79 7.11
C LYS A 229 -20.16 12.64 8.31
N ASP A 230 -19.62 12.24 9.47
CA ASP A 230 -20.39 12.03 10.69
C ASP A 230 -20.08 13.11 11.74
N ASP A 231 -20.93 13.23 12.76
CA ASP A 231 -20.87 14.28 13.78
C ASP A 231 -19.87 13.98 14.94
N SER A 232 -18.88 13.10 14.74
CA SER A 232 -17.88 12.80 15.78
C SER A 232 -16.94 13.99 16.03
N SER A 233 -16.74 14.37 17.29
CA SER A 233 -15.80 15.44 17.64
C SER A 233 -14.34 15.02 17.44
N TYR A 234 -13.48 15.99 17.12
CA TYR A 234 -12.03 15.80 16.99
C TYR A 234 -11.42 15.12 18.24
N GLU A 235 -11.84 15.52 19.45
CA GLU A 235 -11.33 14.97 20.71
C GLU A 235 -11.65 13.49 20.85
N LYS A 236 -12.85 13.07 20.44
CA LYS A 236 -13.25 11.67 20.45
C LYS A 236 -12.40 10.85 19.48
N ILE A 237 -12.19 11.36 18.27
CA ILE A 237 -11.36 10.71 17.25
C ILE A 237 -9.91 10.56 17.74
N LEU A 238 -9.33 11.61 18.31
CA LEU A 238 -7.98 11.59 18.84
C LEU A 238 -7.84 10.56 19.97
N LYS A 239 -8.81 10.51 20.88
CA LYS A 239 -8.84 9.53 21.97
C LYS A 239 -8.92 8.10 21.44
N ASP A 240 -9.79 7.85 20.47
CA ASP A 240 -9.96 6.53 19.86
C ASP A 240 -8.69 6.08 19.11
N ILE A 241 -8.02 7.01 18.42
CA ILE A 241 -6.74 6.75 17.75
C ILE A 241 -5.66 6.37 18.78
N LYS A 242 -5.50 7.15 19.85
CA LYS A 242 -4.50 6.86 20.89
C LYS A 242 -4.75 5.52 21.57
N LEU A 243 -6.01 5.23 21.92
CA LEU A 243 -6.39 3.94 22.50
C LEU A 243 -6.07 2.78 21.57
N ARG A 244 -6.34 2.94 20.28
CA ARG A 244 -6.06 1.91 19.27
C ARG A 244 -4.57 1.70 19.09
N ASP A 245 -3.77 2.75 19.04
CA ASP A 245 -2.32 2.64 18.90
C ASP A 245 -1.70 1.94 20.12
N GLU A 246 -2.17 2.26 21.34
CA GLU A 246 -1.79 1.57 22.57
C GLU A 246 -2.11 0.07 22.51
N GLN A 247 -3.34 -0.29 22.08
CA GLN A 247 -3.71 -1.68 21.90
C GLN A 247 -2.82 -2.36 20.87
N ASP A 248 -2.60 -1.71 19.71
CA ASP A 248 -1.83 -2.28 18.61
C ASP A 248 -0.37 -2.54 18.99
N LYS A 249 0.26 -1.62 19.75
CA LYS A 249 1.65 -1.69 20.22
C LYS A 249 1.84 -2.67 21.37
N ASN A 250 0.91 -2.73 22.32
CA ASN A 250 1.00 -3.59 23.51
C ASN A 250 0.44 -5.01 23.30
N ARG A 251 0.04 -5.35 22.07
CA ARG A 251 -0.43 -6.70 21.75
C ARG A 251 0.65 -7.74 22.04
N LYS A 252 0.24 -8.84 22.68
CA LYS A 252 1.12 -9.99 22.97
C LYS A 252 1.69 -10.62 21.71
N TYR A 253 0.91 -10.68 20.63
CA TYR A 253 1.30 -11.30 19.37
C TYR A 253 1.32 -10.27 18.25
N ALA A 254 2.43 -10.26 17.49
CA ALA A 254 2.69 -9.35 16.39
C ALA A 254 2.32 -7.88 16.72
N PRO A 255 2.97 -7.28 17.74
CA PRO A 255 2.73 -5.89 18.09
C PRO A 255 3.09 -4.97 16.93
N LEU A 256 2.39 -3.84 16.83
CA LEU A 256 2.74 -2.78 15.90
C LEU A 256 4.12 -2.23 16.27
N ARG A 257 5.11 -2.54 15.42
CA ARG A 257 6.47 -2.03 15.55
C ARG A 257 7.12 -1.97 14.17
N GLN A 258 8.06 -1.06 14.02
CA GLN A 258 8.92 -0.99 12.86
C GLN A 258 9.84 -2.23 12.81
N ALA A 259 9.99 -2.84 11.64
CA ALA A 259 11.01 -3.88 11.41
C ALA A 259 12.41 -3.25 11.43
N GLU A 260 13.43 -3.97 11.89
CA GLU A 260 14.79 -3.44 12.03
C GLU A 260 15.37 -2.91 10.71
N ASP A 261 14.98 -3.52 9.60
CA ASP A 261 15.38 -3.17 8.24
C ASP A 261 14.34 -2.32 7.48
N ALA A 262 13.28 -1.86 8.15
CA ALA A 262 12.28 -0.99 7.53
C ALA A 262 12.72 0.48 7.52
N VAL A 263 12.46 1.17 6.41
CA VAL A 263 12.66 2.63 6.30
C VAL A 263 11.50 3.37 6.95
N LEU A 264 11.79 4.23 7.93
CA LEU A 264 10.80 5.11 8.56
C LEU A 264 10.45 6.29 7.62
N ILE A 265 9.17 6.46 7.33
CA ILE A 265 8.63 7.62 6.63
C ILE A 265 7.72 8.38 7.60
N ASN A 266 8.20 9.51 8.13
CA ASN A 266 7.33 10.44 8.86
C ASN A 266 6.55 11.30 7.86
N SER A 267 5.21 11.23 7.93
CA SER A 267 4.30 11.93 7.04
C SER A 267 3.61 13.15 7.67
N ASP A 268 4.02 13.62 8.84
CA ASP A 268 3.38 14.77 9.53
C ASP A 268 3.23 15.99 8.62
N ASP A 269 4.32 16.37 7.95
CA ASP A 269 4.40 17.55 7.08
C ASP A 269 4.46 17.19 5.58
N LEU A 270 4.19 15.93 5.24
CA LEU A 270 4.24 15.47 3.85
C LEU A 270 2.84 15.27 3.27
N SER A 271 2.66 15.69 2.04
CA SER A 271 1.52 15.30 1.21
C SER A 271 1.60 13.82 0.82
N ILE A 272 0.48 13.24 0.41
CA ILE A 272 0.41 11.86 -0.09
C ILE A 272 1.36 11.68 -1.29
N ASP A 273 1.44 12.68 -2.16
CA ASP A 273 2.27 12.64 -3.37
C ASP A 273 3.76 12.61 -3.03
N GLU A 274 4.21 13.41 -2.06
CA GLU A 274 5.60 13.40 -1.59
C GLU A 274 5.96 12.09 -0.89
N VAL A 275 5.03 11.50 -0.13
CA VAL A 275 5.24 10.17 0.48
C VAL A 275 5.38 9.09 -0.59
N VAL A 276 4.50 9.10 -1.60
CA VAL A 276 4.55 8.16 -2.72
C VAL A 276 5.86 8.32 -3.48
N GLU A 277 6.27 9.55 -3.80
CA GLU A 277 7.52 9.84 -4.50
C GLU A 277 8.73 9.27 -3.74
N LYS A 278 8.84 9.54 -2.44
CA LYS A 278 9.92 9.01 -1.60
C LYS A 278 10.00 7.48 -1.61
N ILE A 279 8.87 6.80 -1.45
CA ILE A 279 8.85 5.32 -1.44
C ILE A 279 9.24 4.78 -2.82
N ILE A 280 8.71 5.37 -3.87
CA ILE A 280 9.01 4.98 -5.25
C ILE A 280 10.49 5.20 -5.57
N GLU A 281 11.10 6.30 -5.15
CA GLU A 281 12.54 6.55 -5.32
C GLU A 281 13.39 5.46 -4.64
N ILE A 282 13.02 5.04 -3.43
CA ILE A 282 13.73 3.99 -2.70
C ILE A 282 13.61 2.64 -3.44
N ILE A 283 12.40 2.28 -3.87
CA ILE A 283 12.15 1.03 -4.61
C ILE A 283 12.96 1.00 -5.93
N ARG A 284 13.12 2.16 -6.57
CA ARG A 284 13.79 2.28 -7.87
C ARG A 284 15.31 2.47 -7.80
N GLY A 285 15.86 2.73 -6.61
CA GLY A 285 17.15 3.40 -6.50
C GLY A 285 18.06 3.01 -5.34
N ARG A 286 18.52 1.75 -5.29
CA ARG A 286 19.98 1.52 -5.12
C ARG A 286 20.70 2.51 -6.07
N ASN A 287 21.36 3.63 -5.73
CA ASN A 287 21.80 4.23 -4.48
C ASN A 287 21.34 5.71 -4.40
N VAL A 288 20.87 6.15 -3.24
CA VAL A 288 21.07 7.53 -2.78
C VAL A 288 21.61 7.45 -1.34
N LEU A 289 22.90 7.10 -1.25
CA LEU A 289 23.78 7.50 -0.15
C LEU A 289 24.55 8.74 -0.63
#